data_AF-A0A9D6D022-F1
#
_entry.id   AF-A0A9D6D022-F1
#
_cell.length_a   1.000
_cell.length_b   1.000
_cell.length_c   1.000
_cell.angle_alpha   90.00
_cell.angle_beta   90.00
_cell.angle_gamma   90.00
#
_symmetry.space_group_name_H-M   'P 1'
#
loop_
_entity.id
_entity.type
_entity.pdbx_description
1 polymer ?
#
loop_
_entity_poly.entity_id
_entity_poly.type
_entity_poly.pdbx_seq_one_letter_code
_entity_poly.pdbx_strand_id
1 'polypeptide(L)'
;MCLWLAALYSKPPTMQPILPPCGPRHRPSCGKYATPPHICCIHKSRECLECCSKDLCPCSQNEQRRLTRRTRQATLVTKDHGACIKDMMEKTEREARITMNVLAALERGKVQSQRDLSRELGIALGLTNAYIKKCVQRGFIAPTDAIGSAITRTPFVLTPKGYLEKNRLTARFLRSSLSLYTDARTACRDQIQAALANGIDGFIFTGRGILSEIALLTLLEFDHIRTAVYVDDGSTDAFLQQPVVHDLSRIGKTDAIIFTEINQPLEVYRRIRAIVPEERILVPYILRNTVTAAQQEFTAA
;
A
#
# COMPACT_ATOMS: atom_id res chain seq x y z
N MET A 1 42.35 8.99 17.98
CA MET A 1 42.89 7.90 17.14
C MET A 1 41.74 6.95 16.83
N CYS A 2 40.88 7.26 15.86
CA CYS A 2 41.16 7.16 14.41
C CYS A 2 41.95 5.89 14.10
N LEU A 3 41.28 4.89 13.54
CA LEU A 3 41.73 4.01 12.44
C LEU A 3 40.96 2.68 12.45
N TRP A 4 39.68 2.68 12.06
CA TRP A 4 39.01 1.46 11.56
C TRP A 4 38.02 1.77 10.40
N LEU A 5 38.22 2.90 9.70
CA LEU A 5 37.34 3.40 8.64
C LEU A 5 38.05 3.51 7.26
N ALA A 6 38.95 2.57 6.93
CA ALA A 6 39.73 2.65 5.68
C ALA A 6 40.07 1.28 5.04
N ALA A 7 39.08 0.39 4.93
CA ALA A 7 39.21 -0.79 4.08
C ALA A 7 37.88 -1.05 3.39
N LEU A 8 37.69 -0.45 2.21
CA LEU A 8 36.79 -0.90 1.11
C LEU A 8 36.77 0.05 -0.12
N TYR A 9 37.73 0.98 -0.26
CA TYR A 9 37.97 1.70 -1.52
C TYR A 9 39.17 1.10 -2.28
N SER A 10 38.96 -0.07 -2.87
CA SER A 10 39.79 -0.55 -3.99
C SER A 10 39.02 -0.30 -5.27
N LYS A 11 39.51 0.66 -6.07
CA LYS A 11 39.00 1.04 -7.40
C LYS A 11 38.72 -0.20 -8.27
N PRO A 12 37.53 -0.34 -8.88
CA PRO A 12 37.37 -1.25 -10.00
C PRO A 12 38.03 -0.68 -11.27
N PRO A 13 38.55 -1.52 -12.18
CA PRO A 13 39.21 -1.08 -13.40
C PRO A 13 38.21 -0.46 -14.39
N THR A 14 38.65 0.58 -15.08
CA THR A 14 37.95 1.23 -16.19
C THR A 14 37.73 0.25 -17.35
N MET A 15 36.50 -0.24 -17.51
CA MET A 15 36.06 -0.86 -18.77
C MET A 15 35.58 0.24 -19.72
N GLN A 16 36.28 0.39 -20.85
CA GLN A 16 35.79 1.16 -21.99
C GLN A 16 34.68 0.36 -22.70
N PRO A 17 33.55 0.97 -23.08
CA PRO A 17 32.54 0.28 -23.87
C PRO A 17 33.04 0.09 -25.31
N ILE A 18 33.13 -1.17 -25.75
CA ILE A 18 33.31 -1.56 -27.15
C ILE A 18 31.98 -1.25 -27.86
N LEU A 19 31.97 -0.23 -28.73
CA LEU A 19 30.84 0.06 -29.61
C LEU A 19 30.87 -0.86 -30.84
N PRO A 20 29.71 -1.37 -31.32
CA PRO A 20 29.66 -2.18 -32.54
C PRO A 20 29.89 -1.30 -33.79
N PRO A 21 30.45 -1.86 -34.88
CA PRO A 21 30.65 -1.09 -36.11
C PRO A 21 29.32 -0.78 -36.79
N CYS A 22 29.13 0.49 -37.16
CA CYS A 22 27.99 0.95 -37.94
C CYS A 22 28.09 0.45 -39.39
N GLY A 23 27.06 -0.24 -39.88
CA GLY A 23 26.98 -0.75 -41.25
C GLY A 23 26.86 0.35 -42.33
N PRO A 24 27.05 0.01 -43.62
CA PRO A 24 27.30 0.98 -44.68
C PRO A 24 25.98 1.47 -45.28
N ARG A 25 25.48 2.62 -44.81
CA ARG A 25 24.53 3.44 -45.59
C ARG A 25 24.78 4.91 -45.34
N HIS A 26 25.72 5.50 -46.08
CA HIS A 26 25.68 6.93 -46.37
C HIS A 26 26.22 7.20 -47.79
N ARG A 27 25.43 7.94 -48.57
CA ARG A 27 25.86 8.60 -49.81
C ARG A 27 26.76 9.81 -49.47
N PRO A 28 27.75 10.13 -50.32
CA PRO A 28 28.65 11.25 -50.08
C PRO A 28 28.11 12.53 -50.72
N SER A 29 27.85 13.57 -49.93
CA SER A 29 27.81 14.95 -50.44
C SER A 29 28.04 15.96 -49.32
N CYS A 30 29.29 16.13 -48.89
CA CYS A 30 29.80 17.45 -48.56
C CYS A 30 31.33 17.38 -48.53
N GLY A 31 31.95 18.11 -49.44
CA GLY A 31 33.39 18.17 -49.58
C GLY A 31 34.02 19.11 -48.55
N LYS A 32 35.30 18.82 -48.28
CA LYS A 32 36.31 19.74 -47.76
C LYS A 32 36.05 20.22 -46.34
N TYR A 33 36.40 19.37 -45.37
CA TYR A 33 37.26 19.63 -44.19
C TYR A 33 37.04 18.44 -43.24
N ALA A 34 37.87 17.41 -43.37
CA ALA A 34 37.79 16.21 -42.55
C ALA A 34 38.27 16.50 -41.13
N THR A 35 37.35 16.65 -40.20
CA THR A 35 37.61 16.52 -38.76
C THR A 35 36.72 15.42 -38.18
N PRO A 36 37.24 14.52 -37.33
CA PRO A 36 36.46 13.41 -36.79
C PRO A 36 35.35 13.90 -35.85
N PRO A 37 34.17 13.26 -35.83
CA PRO A 37 32.93 13.80 -35.24
C PRO A 37 32.88 13.82 -33.70
N HIS A 38 34.00 13.69 -32.99
CA HIS A 38 34.04 13.63 -31.53
C HIS A 38 34.71 14.80 -30.81
N ILE A 39 35.09 15.88 -31.53
CA ILE A 39 35.72 17.07 -30.91
C ILE A 39 34.96 18.36 -31.28
N CYS A 40 33.63 18.37 -31.15
CA CYS A 40 32.83 19.60 -31.31
C CYS A 40 32.17 20.06 -29.99
N CYS A 41 32.15 19.23 -28.93
CA CYS A 41 31.49 19.58 -27.66
C CYS A 41 32.39 20.21 -26.58
N ILE A 42 33.70 20.35 -26.78
CA ILE A 42 34.63 20.79 -25.71
C ILE A 42 35.10 22.25 -25.86
N HIS A 43 35.06 22.85 -27.05
CA HIS A 43 35.42 24.25 -27.24
C HIS A 43 34.23 25.05 -27.79
N LYS A 44 33.55 25.78 -26.91
CA LYS A 44 32.57 26.81 -27.29
C LYS A 44 33.31 27.99 -27.96
N SER A 45 33.52 27.94 -29.27
CA SER A 45 33.80 29.13 -30.07
C SER A 45 32.48 29.82 -30.45
N ARG A 46 32.50 31.16 -30.52
CA ARG A 46 31.32 32.00 -30.78
C ARG A 46 30.62 31.70 -32.11
N GLU A 47 31.33 31.13 -33.09
CA GLU A 47 30.77 30.80 -34.42
C GLU A 47 29.84 29.57 -34.42
N CYS A 48 29.92 28.69 -33.42
CA CYS A 48 29.00 27.54 -33.33
C CYS A 48 27.60 27.87 -32.77
N LEU A 49 27.43 29.06 -32.16
CA LEU A 49 26.14 29.48 -31.58
C LEU A 49 25.10 29.88 -32.64
N GLU A 50 25.53 30.27 -33.85
CA GLU A 50 24.61 30.65 -34.92
C GLU A 50 24.02 29.46 -35.70
N CYS A 51 24.66 28.28 -35.64
CA CYS A 51 24.09 27.05 -36.22
C CYS A 51 23.11 26.33 -35.29
N CYS A 52 23.10 26.64 -33.99
CA CYS A 52 22.26 25.95 -32.99
C CYS A 52 20.91 26.65 -32.71
N SER A 53 20.67 27.82 -33.29
CA SER A 53 19.48 28.65 -33.04
C SER A 53 18.31 28.40 -34.00
N LYS A 54 18.36 27.35 -34.83
CA LYS A 54 17.23 26.94 -35.67
C LYS A 54 16.96 25.45 -35.47
N ASP A 55 15.73 25.12 -35.09
CA ASP A 55 15.16 23.80 -34.73
C ASP A 55 15.20 22.71 -35.83
N LEU A 56 16.18 22.74 -36.73
CA LEU A 56 16.25 21.90 -37.93
C LEU A 56 17.34 20.83 -37.88
N CYS A 57 18.04 20.64 -36.75
CA CYS A 57 19.02 19.56 -36.62
C CYS A 57 18.33 18.21 -36.32
N PRO A 58 18.45 17.18 -37.19
CA PRO A 58 17.89 15.84 -36.92
C PRO A 58 18.52 15.16 -35.70
N CYS A 59 19.72 15.60 -35.28
CA CYS A 59 20.45 15.05 -34.15
C CYS A 59 19.92 15.56 -32.79
N SER A 60 19.51 16.83 -32.67
CA SER A 60 18.94 17.36 -31.41
C SER A 60 17.54 16.77 -31.13
N GLN A 61 16.74 16.56 -32.18
CA GLN A 61 15.44 15.90 -32.06
C GLN A 61 15.58 14.41 -31.71
N ASN A 62 16.59 13.72 -32.24
CA ASN A 62 16.87 12.32 -31.87
C ASN A 62 17.45 12.17 -30.46
N GLU A 63 18.23 13.15 -29.99
CA GLU A 63 18.78 13.16 -28.63
C GLU A 63 17.71 13.52 -27.60
N GLN A 64 16.85 14.50 -27.89
CA GLN A 64 15.64 14.77 -27.10
C GLN A 64 14.67 13.58 -27.09
N ARG A 65 14.50 12.86 -28.22
CA ARG A 65 13.72 11.61 -28.29
C ARG A 65 14.38 10.45 -27.53
N ARG A 66 15.72 10.37 -27.48
CA ARG A 66 16.46 9.38 -26.67
C ARG A 66 16.41 9.70 -25.19
N LEU A 67 16.51 10.97 -24.81
CA LEU A 67 16.38 11.46 -23.43
C LEU A 67 14.95 11.27 -22.93
N THR A 68 13.93 11.59 -23.73
CA THR A 68 12.51 11.32 -23.40
C THR A 68 12.17 9.84 -23.40
N ARG A 69 12.76 9.01 -24.30
CA ARG A 69 12.64 7.54 -24.20
C ARG A 69 13.34 7.00 -22.98
N ARG A 70 14.56 7.43 -22.63
CA ARG A 70 15.29 7.01 -21.42
C ARG A 70 14.61 7.48 -20.15
N THR A 71 14.06 8.69 -20.10
CA THR A 71 13.26 9.13 -18.94
C THR A 71 11.94 8.39 -18.90
N ARG A 72 11.23 8.15 -20.01
CA ARG A 72 10.05 7.26 -20.01
C ARG A 72 10.39 5.83 -19.59
N GLN A 73 11.48 5.25 -20.07
CA GLN A 73 11.94 3.90 -19.67
C GLN A 73 12.40 3.88 -18.21
N ALA A 74 13.10 4.91 -17.73
CA ALA A 74 13.49 5.02 -16.33
C ALA A 74 12.26 5.24 -15.42
N THR A 75 11.27 6.02 -15.83
CA THR A 75 10.00 6.22 -15.12
C THR A 75 9.10 4.99 -15.15
N LEU A 76 9.14 4.19 -16.23
CA LEU A 76 8.47 2.88 -16.29
C LEU A 76 9.18 1.87 -15.38
N VAL A 77 10.52 1.80 -15.43
CA VAL A 77 11.33 0.90 -14.58
C VAL A 77 11.21 1.27 -13.09
N THR A 78 11.14 2.55 -12.71
CA THR A 78 10.94 2.95 -11.29
C THR A 78 9.52 2.71 -10.79
N LYS A 79 8.50 2.78 -11.67
CA LYS A 79 7.12 2.35 -11.34
C LYS A 79 7.07 0.85 -11.03
N ASP A 80 7.81 0.03 -11.77
CA ASP A 80 7.83 -1.43 -11.60
C ASP A 80 8.59 -1.88 -10.33
N HIS A 81 9.68 -1.20 -9.96
CA HIS A 81 10.41 -1.51 -8.72
C HIS A 81 9.63 -1.15 -7.45
N GLY A 82 8.89 -0.03 -7.46
CA GLY A 82 8.05 0.37 -6.32
C GLY A 82 6.86 -0.57 -6.07
N ALA A 83 6.26 -1.10 -7.14
CA ALA A 83 5.22 -2.12 -7.05
C ALA A 83 5.77 -3.46 -6.53
N CYS A 84 6.96 -3.88 -7.00
CA CYS A 84 7.62 -5.11 -6.57
C CYS A 84 7.97 -5.13 -5.06
N ILE A 85 8.44 -4.00 -4.52
CA ILE A 85 8.73 -3.90 -3.08
C ILE A 85 7.45 -3.98 -2.25
N LYS A 86 6.37 -3.32 -2.68
CA LYS A 86 5.06 -3.39 -2.00
C LYS A 86 4.51 -4.82 -1.99
N ASP A 87 4.52 -5.49 -3.14
CA ASP A 87 4.06 -6.87 -3.28
C ASP A 87 4.88 -7.83 -2.40
N MET A 88 6.21 -7.67 -2.35
CA MET A 88 7.09 -8.45 -1.49
C MET A 88 6.79 -8.26 0.00
N MET A 89 6.56 -7.00 0.44
CA MET A 89 6.24 -6.69 1.83
C MET A 89 4.87 -7.23 2.23
N GLU A 90 3.86 -7.09 1.36
CA GLU A 90 2.51 -7.61 1.59
C GLU A 90 2.50 -9.14 1.68
N LYS A 91 3.23 -9.80 0.77
CA LYS A 91 3.44 -11.24 0.82
C LYS A 91 4.11 -11.66 2.13
N THR A 92 5.16 -10.97 2.54
CA THR A 92 5.88 -11.27 3.80
C THR A 92 4.99 -11.11 5.03
N GLU A 93 4.15 -10.07 5.05
CA GLU A 93 3.20 -9.85 6.15
C GLU A 93 2.13 -10.93 6.18
N ARG A 94 1.64 -11.35 5.01
CA ARG A 94 0.70 -12.47 4.89
C ARG A 94 1.31 -13.78 5.38
N GLU A 95 2.55 -14.10 5.00
CA GLU A 95 3.24 -15.29 5.49
C GLU A 95 3.41 -15.28 7.01
N ALA A 96 3.78 -14.12 7.56
CA ALA A 96 3.95 -13.94 8.99
C ALA A 96 2.63 -14.09 9.75
N ARG A 97 1.54 -13.53 9.23
CA ARG A 97 0.21 -13.67 9.83
C ARG A 97 -0.28 -15.12 9.82
N ILE A 98 -0.09 -15.85 8.72
CA ILE A 98 -0.42 -17.27 8.66
C ILE A 98 0.43 -18.08 9.65
N THR A 99 1.74 -17.80 9.72
CA THR A 99 2.65 -18.45 10.68
C THR A 99 2.22 -18.21 12.13
N MET A 100 1.92 -16.96 12.49
CA MET A 100 1.39 -16.60 13.80
C MET A 100 0.13 -17.41 14.15
N ASN A 101 -0.81 -17.49 13.20
CA ASN A 101 -2.07 -18.22 13.40
C ASN A 101 -1.86 -19.73 13.55
N VAL A 102 -0.95 -20.33 12.77
CA VAL A 102 -0.56 -21.75 12.92
C VAL A 102 -0.03 -22.01 14.34
N LEU A 103 0.89 -21.17 14.82
CA LEU A 103 1.49 -21.34 16.14
C LEU A 103 0.45 -21.14 17.26
N ALA A 104 -0.45 -20.16 17.12
CA ALA A 104 -1.53 -19.92 18.07
C ALA A 104 -2.57 -21.05 18.11
N ALA A 105 -2.89 -21.65 16.95
CA ALA A 105 -3.83 -22.78 16.88
C ALA A 105 -3.26 -24.04 17.56
N LEU A 106 -1.97 -24.32 17.36
CA LEU A 106 -1.30 -25.45 18.00
C LEU A 106 -1.19 -25.29 19.51
N GLU A 107 -0.91 -24.08 20.00
CA GLU A 107 -0.89 -23.77 21.44
C GLU A 107 -2.25 -24.03 22.12
N ARG A 108 -3.36 -23.70 21.44
CA ARG A 108 -4.71 -23.96 21.98
C ARG A 108 -5.05 -25.44 22.16
N GLY A 109 -4.27 -26.34 21.56
CA GLY A 109 -4.43 -27.80 21.73
C GLY A 109 -5.70 -28.38 21.08
N LYS A 110 -6.43 -27.63 20.25
CA LYS A 110 -7.69 -28.08 19.61
C LYS A 110 -7.50 -28.74 18.24
N VAL A 111 -6.29 -28.69 17.69
CA VAL A 111 -5.97 -29.15 16.34
C VAL A 111 -5.64 -30.65 16.35
N GLN A 112 -6.53 -31.50 15.85
CA GLN A 112 -6.31 -32.96 15.84
C GLN A 112 -5.69 -33.46 14.53
N SER A 113 -5.83 -32.70 13.45
CA SER A 113 -5.28 -33.02 12.14
C SER A 113 -4.91 -31.78 11.32
N GLN A 114 -4.14 -31.98 10.24
CA GLN A 114 -3.85 -30.92 9.27
C GLN A 114 -5.11 -30.34 8.61
N ARG A 115 -6.17 -31.16 8.46
CA ARG A 115 -7.46 -30.72 7.92
C ARG A 115 -8.23 -29.86 8.91
N ASP A 116 -8.10 -30.13 10.21
CA ASP A 116 -8.69 -29.27 11.25
C ASP A 116 -8.01 -27.91 11.27
N LEU A 117 -6.67 -27.90 11.19
CA LEU A 117 -5.90 -26.66 11.10
C LEU A 117 -6.27 -25.84 9.86
N SER A 118 -6.39 -26.49 8.71
CA SER A 118 -6.81 -25.84 7.46
C SER A 118 -8.19 -25.17 7.58
N ARG A 119 -9.15 -25.84 8.22
CA ARG A 119 -10.49 -25.30 8.48
C ARG A 119 -10.46 -24.14 9.46
N GLU A 120 -9.73 -24.27 10.55
CA GLU A 120 -9.59 -23.21 11.56
C GLU A 120 -8.92 -21.96 10.99
N LEU A 121 -7.91 -22.13 10.13
CA LEU A 121 -7.18 -21.02 9.51
C LEU A 121 -7.89 -20.44 8.27
N GLY A 122 -8.90 -21.12 7.73
CA GLY A 122 -9.57 -20.72 6.50
C GLY A 122 -8.65 -20.72 5.26
N ILE A 123 -7.64 -21.59 5.24
CA ILE A 123 -6.69 -21.70 4.11
C ILE A 123 -6.70 -23.11 3.51
N ALA A 124 -6.27 -23.24 2.26
CA ALA A 124 -6.18 -24.53 1.59
C ALA A 124 -5.26 -25.52 2.35
N LEU A 125 -5.62 -26.81 2.29
CA LEU A 125 -4.86 -27.89 2.96
C LEU A 125 -3.40 -27.95 2.50
N GLY A 126 -3.14 -27.78 1.20
CA GLY A 126 -1.77 -27.75 0.67
C GLY A 126 -0.93 -26.61 1.24
N LEU A 127 -1.54 -25.43 1.41
CA LEU A 127 -0.87 -24.27 2.01
C LEU A 127 -0.60 -24.51 3.50
N THR A 128 -1.58 -25.07 4.20
CA THR A 128 -1.42 -25.51 5.60
C THR A 128 -0.20 -26.43 5.76
N ASN A 129 -0.09 -27.45 4.90
CA ASN A 129 1.02 -28.39 4.92
C ASN A 129 2.36 -27.74 4.62
N ALA A 130 2.40 -26.77 3.69
CA ALA A 130 3.61 -26.00 3.41
C ALA A 130 4.05 -25.19 4.65
N TYR A 131 3.12 -24.54 5.36
CA TYR A 131 3.45 -23.80 6.57
C TYR A 131 3.85 -24.69 7.75
N ILE A 132 3.21 -25.85 7.92
CA ILE A 132 3.65 -26.85 8.91
C ILE A 132 5.09 -27.26 8.63
N LYS A 133 5.42 -27.65 7.39
CA LYS A 133 6.79 -28.03 7.01
C LYS A 133 7.78 -26.89 7.27
N LYS A 134 7.44 -25.65 6.90
CA LYS A 134 8.26 -24.46 7.20
C LYS A 134 8.48 -24.28 8.72
N CYS A 135 7.43 -24.46 9.53
CA CYS A 135 7.52 -24.32 10.99
C CYS A 135 8.38 -25.41 11.62
N VAL A 136 8.30 -26.65 11.13
CA VAL A 136 9.18 -27.76 11.54
C VAL A 136 10.63 -27.45 11.18
N GLN A 137 10.90 -27.05 9.92
CA GLN A 137 12.24 -26.69 9.45
C GLN A 137 12.87 -25.54 10.26
N ARG A 138 12.06 -24.57 10.68
CA ARG A 138 12.52 -23.45 11.52
C ARG A 138 12.64 -23.83 13.00
N GLY A 139 12.19 -25.02 13.40
CA GLY A 139 12.20 -25.48 14.78
C GLY A 139 11.18 -24.79 15.67
N PHE A 140 10.10 -24.22 15.10
CA PHE A 140 9.01 -23.60 15.86
C PHE A 140 8.04 -24.64 16.42
N ILE A 141 7.89 -25.75 15.70
CA ILE A 141 7.04 -26.88 16.09
C ILE A 141 7.83 -28.17 15.91
N ALA A 142 7.50 -29.18 16.70
CA ALA A 142 8.08 -30.51 16.59
C ALA A 142 6.97 -31.57 16.61
N PRO A 143 7.16 -32.72 15.94
CA PRO A 143 6.24 -33.85 16.05
C PRO A 143 6.12 -34.31 17.49
N THR A 144 4.92 -34.65 17.93
CA THR A 144 4.63 -35.07 19.31
C THR A 144 5.45 -36.29 19.74
N ASP A 145 5.67 -37.24 18.82
CA ASP A 145 6.46 -38.45 19.06
C ASP A 145 7.93 -38.14 19.36
N ALA A 146 8.46 -37.04 18.83
CA ALA A 146 9.84 -36.63 19.07
C ALA A 146 10.09 -36.05 20.47
N ILE A 147 9.02 -35.74 21.23
CA ILE A 147 9.10 -35.17 22.59
C ILE A 147 8.65 -36.19 23.65
N GLY A 148 8.30 -37.43 23.26
CA GLY A 148 7.83 -38.46 24.19
C GLY A 148 6.49 -38.14 24.86
N SER A 149 5.74 -37.17 24.33
CA SER A 149 4.46 -36.71 24.89
C SER A 149 3.30 -37.52 24.32
N ALA A 150 3.12 -38.77 24.78
CA ALA A 150 1.98 -39.62 24.37
C ALA A 150 0.61 -39.12 24.88
N ILE A 151 0.58 -38.05 25.68
CA ILE A 151 -0.61 -37.50 26.34
C ILE A 151 -1.43 -36.60 25.40
N THR A 152 -0.78 -36.01 24.39
CA THR A 152 -1.42 -35.05 23.48
C THR A 152 -1.90 -35.72 22.20
N ARG A 153 -3.21 -35.67 21.92
CA ARG A 153 -3.83 -36.14 20.66
C ARG A 153 -3.44 -35.33 19.41
N THR A 154 -2.72 -34.23 19.60
CA THR A 154 -2.25 -33.33 18.54
C THR A 154 -0.97 -33.90 17.91
N PRO A 155 -0.80 -33.90 16.58
CA PRO A 155 0.40 -34.42 15.91
C PRO A 155 1.65 -33.53 16.04
N PHE A 156 1.51 -32.28 16.46
CA PHE A 156 2.60 -31.31 16.61
C PHE A 156 2.50 -30.56 17.94
N VAL A 157 3.65 -30.27 18.53
CA VAL A 157 3.78 -29.48 19.76
C VAL A 157 4.64 -28.24 19.50
N LEU A 158 4.30 -27.13 20.16
CA LEU A 158 5.09 -25.89 20.11
C LEU A 158 6.40 -26.05 20.89
N THR A 159 7.53 -25.65 20.28
CA THR A 159 8.82 -25.60 20.98
C THR A 159 8.96 -24.25 21.72
N PRO A 160 9.89 -24.11 22.68
CA PRO A 160 10.20 -22.80 23.29
C PRO A 160 10.52 -21.72 22.25
N LYS A 161 11.21 -22.08 21.16
CA LYS A 161 11.48 -21.19 20.02
C LYS A 161 10.19 -20.77 19.31
N GLY A 162 9.23 -21.68 19.17
CA GLY A 162 7.91 -21.41 18.62
C GLY A 162 7.10 -20.43 19.46
N TYR A 163 7.12 -20.57 20.79
CA TYR A 163 6.47 -19.60 21.70
C TYR A 163 7.05 -18.19 21.53
N LEU A 164 8.37 -18.07 21.51
CA LEU A 164 9.05 -16.78 21.32
C LEU A 164 8.68 -16.14 19.98
N GLU A 165 8.69 -16.92 18.89
CA GLU A 165 8.34 -16.40 17.57
C GLU A 165 6.87 -16.00 17.48
N LYS A 166 5.95 -16.81 18.02
CA LYS A 166 4.53 -16.47 18.10
C LYS A 166 4.32 -15.13 18.83
N ASN A 167 4.97 -14.95 19.98
CA ASN A 167 4.89 -13.71 20.75
C ASN A 167 5.45 -12.52 19.98
N ARG A 168 6.60 -12.69 19.30
CA ARG A 168 7.19 -11.66 18.44
C ARG A 168 6.26 -11.24 17.30
N LEU A 169 5.65 -12.21 16.61
CA LEU A 169 4.69 -11.96 15.54
C LEU A 169 3.41 -11.31 16.05
N THR A 170 2.92 -11.74 17.21
CA THR A 170 1.74 -11.15 17.87
C THR A 170 1.99 -9.70 18.25
N ALA A 171 3.13 -9.40 18.89
CA ALA A 171 3.51 -8.03 19.25
C ALA A 171 3.63 -7.14 18.01
N ARG A 172 4.17 -7.67 16.90
CA ARG A 172 4.24 -6.94 15.63
C ARG A 172 2.84 -6.65 15.07
N PHE A 173 1.98 -7.65 15.02
CA PHE A 173 0.60 -7.50 14.56
C PHE A 173 -0.18 -6.46 15.40
N LEU A 174 -0.05 -6.52 16.73
CA LEU A 174 -0.70 -5.56 17.63
C LEU A 174 -0.18 -4.14 17.42
N ARG A 175 1.13 -3.96 17.27
CA ARG A 175 1.72 -2.64 16.98
C ARG A 175 1.19 -2.07 15.66
N SER A 176 1.16 -2.87 14.60
CA SER A 176 0.63 -2.45 13.30
C SER A 176 -0.87 -2.11 13.39
N SER A 177 -1.65 -2.93 14.10
CA SER A 177 -3.09 -2.71 14.28
C SER A 177 -3.38 -1.43 15.08
N LEU A 178 -2.60 -1.16 16.14
CA LEU A 178 -2.74 0.05 16.93
C LEU A 178 -2.35 1.30 16.13
N SER A 179 -1.32 1.21 15.29
CA SER A 179 -0.95 2.30 14.36
C SER A 179 -2.12 2.62 13.44
N LEU A 180 -2.70 1.61 12.77
CA LEU A 180 -3.85 1.80 11.88
C LEU A 180 -5.05 2.43 12.61
N TYR A 181 -5.33 1.98 13.84
CA TYR A 181 -6.38 2.58 14.66
C TYR A 181 -6.09 4.05 14.96
N THR A 182 -4.85 4.38 15.34
CA THR A 182 -4.44 5.74 15.70
C THR A 182 -4.50 6.67 14.50
N ASP A 183 -4.05 6.19 13.33
CA ASP A 183 -4.12 6.91 12.06
C ASP A 183 -5.59 7.15 11.66
N ALA A 184 -6.44 6.14 11.75
CA ALA A 184 -7.86 6.27 11.47
C ALA A 184 -8.57 7.26 12.40
N ARG A 185 -8.28 7.21 13.70
CA ARG A 185 -8.81 8.15 14.69
C ARG A 185 -8.37 9.57 14.39
N THR A 186 -7.09 9.78 14.08
CA THR A 186 -6.55 11.09 13.71
C THR A 186 -7.23 11.63 12.46
N ALA A 187 -7.36 10.78 11.42
CA ALA A 187 -8.04 11.13 10.18
C ALA A 187 -9.50 11.55 10.39
N CYS A 188 -10.23 10.87 11.28
CA CYS A 188 -11.60 11.23 11.63
C CYS A 188 -11.64 12.53 12.43
N ARG A 189 -10.79 12.67 13.46
CA ARG A 189 -10.73 13.86 14.32
C ARG A 189 -10.47 15.12 13.51
N ASP A 190 -9.51 15.09 12.59
CA ASP A 190 -9.17 16.25 11.77
C ASP A 190 -10.37 16.74 10.93
N GLN A 191 -11.13 15.80 10.36
CA GLN A 191 -12.35 16.11 9.60
C GLN A 191 -13.47 16.66 10.48
N ILE A 192 -13.70 16.04 11.63
CA ILE A 192 -14.70 16.45 12.62
C ILE A 192 -14.41 17.86 13.12
N GLN A 193 -13.17 18.11 13.54
CA GLN A 193 -12.78 19.41 14.09
C GLN A 193 -12.91 20.53 13.06
N ALA A 194 -12.53 20.27 11.80
CA ALA A 194 -12.72 21.22 10.72
C ALA A 194 -14.20 21.49 10.43
N ALA A 195 -15.06 20.46 10.51
CA ALA A 195 -16.50 20.62 10.30
C ALA A 195 -17.16 21.42 11.44
N LEU A 196 -16.81 21.12 12.71
CA LEU A 196 -17.28 21.86 13.87
C LEU A 196 -16.93 23.34 13.80
N ALA A 197 -15.71 23.67 13.37
CA ALA A 197 -15.29 25.06 13.16
C ALA A 197 -16.13 25.79 12.10
N ASN A 198 -16.79 25.06 11.20
CA ASN A 198 -17.70 25.59 10.19
C ASN A 198 -19.19 25.51 10.60
N GLY A 199 -19.49 25.24 11.88
CA GLY A 199 -20.85 25.20 12.41
C GLY A 199 -21.61 23.90 12.12
N ILE A 200 -20.91 22.82 11.76
CA ILE A 200 -21.50 21.48 11.63
C ILE A 200 -21.49 20.80 12.99
N ASP A 201 -22.66 20.43 13.51
CA ASP A 201 -22.84 19.75 14.80
C ASP A 201 -23.58 18.41 14.69
N GLY A 202 -24.04 18.06 13.48
CA GLY A 202 -24.63 16.76 13.15
C GLY A 202 -23.69 15.92 12.29
N PHE A 203 -23.50 14.65 12.63
CA PHE A 203 -22.65 13.74 11.86
C PHE A 203 -23.36 12.43 11.56
N ILE A 204 -23.33 12.04 10.29
CA ILE A 204 -23.94 10.81 9.79
C ILE A 204 -22.83 9.93 9.23
N PHE A 205 -22.60 8.76 9.82
CA PHE A 205 -21.56 7.84 9.35
C PHE A 205 -22.08 6.92 8.26
N THR A 206 -21.21 6.43 7.38
CA THR A 206 -21.62 5.46 6.35
C THR A 206 -21.25 4.03 6.75
N GLY A 207 -22.27 3.19 6.94
CA GLY A 207 -22.11 1.78 7.26
C GLY A 207 -21.88 1.49 8.75
N ARG A 208 -21.64 0.20 9.05
CA ARG A 208 -21.48 -0.34 10.43
C ARG A 208 -20.09 -0.95 10.63
N GLY A 209 -19.07 -0.25 10.15
CA GLY A 209 -17.70 -0.74 10.15
C GLY A 209 -16.89 -0.28 11.36
N ILE A 210 -15.68 -0.81 11.47
CA ILE A 210 -14.68 -0.37 12.46
C ILE A 210 -14.39 1.12 12.31
N LEU A 211 -14.35 1.67 11.10
CA LEU A 211 -14.16 3.12 10.91
C LEU A 211 -15.35 3.94 11.43
N SER A 212 -16.58 3.43 11.30
CA SER A 212 -17.77 4.07 11.86
C SER A 212 -17.72 4.09 13.39
N GLU A 213 -17.27 2.99 14.00
CA GLU A 213 -17.03 2.92 15.44
C GLU A 213 -15.93 3.89 15.89
N ILE A 214 -14.79 3.93 15.18
CA ILE A 214 -13.69 4.86 15.49
C ILE A 214 -14.17 6.31 15.40
N ALA A 215 -14.91 6.66 14.35
CA ALA A 215 -15.43 8.00 14.16
C ALA A 215 -16.44 8.36 15.26
N LEU A 216 -17.32 7.43 15.65
CA LEU A 216 -18.25 7.62 16.76
C LEU A 216 -17.52 7.84 18.09
N LEU A 217 -16.54 6.99 18.43
CA LEU A 217 -15.73 7.15 19.64
C LEU A 217 -14.96 8.48 19.65
N THR A 218 -14.57 8.98 18.48
CA THR A 218 -13.91 10.28 18.34
C THR A 218 -14.89 11.43 18.61
N LEU A 219 -16.15 11.32 18.18
CA LEU A 219 -17.17 12.33 18.44
C LEU A 219 -17.57 12.43 19.92
N LEU A 220 -17.41 11.37 20.70
CA LEU A 220 -17.64 11.40 22.15
C LEU A 220 -16.68 12.34 22.90
N GLU A 221 -15.63 12.84 22.26
CA GLU A 221 -14.72 13.84 22.81
C GLU A 221 -15.29 15.27 22.75
N PHE A 222 -16.39 15.47 22.03
CA PHE A 222 -17.00 16.77 21.78
C PHE A 222 -18.41 16.85 22.38
N ASP A 223 -18.77 18.03 22.87
CA ASP A 223 -20.09 18.27 23.47
C ASP A 223 -21.14 18.60 22.41
N HIS A 224 -22.39 18.29 22.72
CA HIS A 224 -23.59 18.66 21.93
C HIS A 224 -23.62 18.16 20.48
N ILE A 225 -23.02 17.00 20.21
CA ILE A 225 -22.99 16.40 18.88
C ILE A 225 -24.23 15.54 18.63
N ARG A 226 -24.90 15.74 17.49
CA ARG A 226 -25.94 14.84 16.99
C ARG A 226 -25.30 13.79 16.10
N THR A 227 -25.61 12.52 16.31
CA THR A 227 -25.03 11.43 15.51
C THR A 227 -26.11 10.48 14.98
N ALA A 228 -25.85 9.93 13.80
CA ALA A 228 -26.69 8.91 13.18
C ALA A 228 -25.86 8.04 12.23
N VAL A 229 -26.41 6.92 11.78
CA VAL A 229 -25.71 6.01 10.87
C VAL A 229 -26.56 5.79 9.62
N TYR A 230 -25.97 6.07 8.46
CA TYR A 230 -26.56 5.74 7.17
C TYR A 230 -26.21 4.30 6.79
N VAL A 231 -27.23 3.51 6.48
CA VAL A 231 -27.06 2.15 5.97
C VAL A 231 -28.04 1.90 4.83
N ASP A 232 -27.52 1.28 3.77
CA ASP A 232 -28.25 1.00 2.53
C ASP A 232 -28.75 -0.46 2.43
N ASP A 233 -28.66 -1.21 3.52
CA ASP A 233 -29.10 -2.62 3.58
C ASP A 233 -30.58 -2.76 3.98
N GLY A 234 -31.29 -1.65 4.19
CA GLY A 234 -32.68 -1.61 4.65
C GLY A 234 -32.87 -2.06 6.10
N SER A 235 -31.81 -2.33 6.86
CA SER A 235 -31.92 -2.77 8.25
C SER A 235 -32.13 -1.58 9.18
N THR A 236 -33.08 -1.71 10.10
CA THR A 236 -33.38 -0.70 11.13
C THR A 236 -32.58 -0.87 12.42
N ASP A 237 -31.68 -1.86 12.49
CA ASP A 237 -30.95 -2.18 13.71
C ASP A 237 -30.00 -1.03 14.09
N ALA A 238 -30.21 -0.48 15.29
CA ALA A 238 -29.36 0.57 15.84
C ALA A 238 -27.89 0.13 15.87
N PHE A 239 -26.98 1.05 15.56
CA PHE A 239 -25.55 0.81 15.59
C PHE A 239 -24.94 1.58 16.78
N LEU A 240 -24.43 0.87 17.79
CA LEU A 240 -23.83 1.49 18.98
C LEU A 240 -24.74 2.57 19.62
N GLN A 241 -26.03 2.25 19.74
CA GLN A 241 -27.10 3.14 20.24
C GLN A 241 -27.41 4.35 19.34
N GLN A 242 -26.81 4.43 18.15
CA GLN A 242 -27.09 5.48 17.19
C GLN A 242 -28.29 5.13 16.30
N PRO A 243 -29.16 6.12 16.01
CA PRO A 243 -30.28 5.93 15.11
C PRO A 243 -29.80 5.65 13.70
N VAL A 244 -30.51 4.77 13.00
CA VAL A 244 -30.26 4.49 11.58
C VAL A 244 -31.08 5.43 10.71
N VAL A 245 -30.44 5.99 9.68
CA VAL A 245 -31.05 6.82 8.65
C VAL A 245 -30.95 6.11 7.32
N HIS A 246 -32.05 6.10 6.56
CA HIS A 246 -32.09 5.51 5.22
C HIS A 246 -32.24 6.55 4.11
N ASP A 247 -32.64 7.77 4.47
CA ASP A 247 -32.89 8.85 3.52
C ASP A 247 -31.99 10.05 3.82
N LEU A 248 -30.97 10.23 2.98
CA LEU A 248 -30.02 11.34 3.08
C LEU A 248 -30.53 12.64 2.45
N SER A 249 -31.70 12.64 1.80
CA SER A 249 -32.28 13.87 1.24
C SER A 249 -32.79 14.84 2.33
N ARG A 250 -33.01 14.33 3.54
CA ARG A 250 -33.59 15.07 4.67
C ARG A 250 -32.58 15.52 5.71
N ILE A 251 -31.28 15.45 5.41
CA ILE A 251 -30.24 15.83 6.37
C ILE A 251 -30.35 17.33 6.71
N GLY A 252 -30.26 17.66 8.00
CA GLY A 252 -30.36 19.02 8.52
C GLY A 252 -29.26 19.92 8.00
N LYS A 253 -29.42 21.25 8.09
CA LYS A 253 -28.45 22.20 7.51
C LYS A 253 -27.07 22.15 8.15
N THR A 254 -27.00 21.77 9.42
CA THR A 254 -25.76 21.65 10.21
C THR A 254 -25.27 20.20 10.32
N ASP A 255 -25.75 19.31 9.45
CA ASP A 255 -25.29 17.92 9.44
C ASP A 255 -24.15 17.73 8.41
N ALA A 256 -23.32 16.71 8.55
CA ALA A 256 -22.38 16.27 7.53
C ALA A 256 -22.27 14.75 7.53
N ILE A 257 -21.83 14.20 6.41
CA ILE A 257 -21.57 12.77 6.29
C ILE A 257 -20.09 12.52 6.56
N ILE A 258 -19.76 11.67 7.53
CA ILE A 258 -18.42 11.13 7.69
C ILE A 258 -18.35 9.83 6.91
N PHE A 259 -17.57 9.82 5.84
CA PHE A 259 -17.43 8.66 4.99
C PHE A 259 -16.54 7.60 5.67
N THR A 260 -17.14 6.46 6.02
CA THR A 260 -16.51 5.36 6.76
C THR A 260 -16.64 3.99 6.09
N GLU A 261 -17.12 3.95 4.84
CA GLU A 261 -17.26 2.70 4.08
C GLU A 261 -15.91 2.26 3.48
N ILE A 262 -15.61 0.96 3.58
CA ILE A 262 -14.32 0.37 3.16
C ILE A 262 -14.51 -0.75 2.14
N ASN A 263 -15.62 -1.49 2.21
CA ASN A 263 -15.86 -2.66 1.38
C ASN A 263 -16.32 -2.27 -0.03
N GLN A 264 -17.23 -1.29 -0.12
CA GLN A 264 -17.76 -0.78 -1.39
C GLN A 264 -17.67 0.76 -1.47
N PRO A 265 -16.47 1.34 -1.27
CA PRO A 265 -16.31 2.77 -1.02
C PRO A 265 -16.76 3.60 -2.23
N LEU A 266 -16.50 3.14 -3.45
CA LEU A 266 -16.86 3.88 -4.66
C LEU A 266 -18.37 3.97 -4.85
N GLU A 267 -19.06 2.83 -4.78
CA GLU A 267 -20.48 2.76 -5.07
C GLU A 267 -21.27 3.59 -4.06
N VAL A 268 -20.94 3.42 -2.77
CA VAL A 268 -21.58 4.16 -1.68
C VAL A 268 -21.26 5.66 -1.79
N TYR A 269 -20.02 6.04 -2.09
CA TYR A 269 -19.66 7.46 -2.25
C TYR A 269 -20.43 8.11 -3.40
N ARG A 270 -20.58 7.44 -4.54
CA ARG A 270 -21.35 7.96 -5.69
C ARG A 270 -22.82 8.16 -5.34
N ARG A 271 -23.44 7.18 -4.67
CA ARG A 271 -24.84 7.27 -4.24
C ARG A 271 -25.05 8.45 -3.29
N ILE A 272 -24.13 8.65 -2.36
CA ILE A 272 -24.17 9.79 -1.43
C ILE A 272 -23.97 11.12 -2.18
N ARG A 273 -22.97 11.22 -3.06
CA ARG A 273 -22.69 12.44 -3.85
C ARG A 273 -23.84 12.86 -4.76
N ALA A 274 -24.69 11.92 -5.19
CA ALA A 274 -25.87 12.22 -5.98
C ALA A 274 -26.95 12.98 -5.18
N ILE A 275 -26.91 12.92 -3.85
CA ILE A 275 -27.92 13.48 -2.94
C ILE A 275 -27.33 14.62 -2.10
N VAL A 276 -26.05 14.49 -1.71
CA VAL A 276 -25.38 15.38 -0.76
C VAL A 276 -24.22 16.12 -1.43
N PRO A 277 -24.13 17.46 -1.24
CA PRO A 277 -23.04 18.26 -1.79
C PRO A 277 -21.68 17.85 -1.22
N GLU A 278 -20.60 18.07 -1.98
CA GLU A 278 -19.26 17.52 -1.68
C GLU A 278 -18.72 18.07 -0.36
N GLU A 279 -19.01 19.34 -0.11
CA GLU A 279 -18.56 20.11 1.03
C GLU A 279 -19.13 19.56 2.34
N ARG A 280 -20.20 18.75 2.27
CA ARG A 280 -20.83 18.08 3.40
C ARG A 280 -20.45 16.61 3.52
N ILE A 281 -19.53 16.11 2.68
CA ILE A 281 -19.05 14.73 2.73
C ILE A 281 -17.58 14.76 3.16
N LEU A 282 -17.38 14.46 4.44
CA LEU A 282 -16.09 14.43 5.09
C LEU A 282 -15.42 13.09 4.82
N VAL A 283 -14.36 13.09 4.03
CA VAL A 283 -13.59 11.89 3.68
C VAL A 283 -12.26 11.90 4.44
N PRO A 284 -12.10 11.04 5.47
CA PRO A 284 -10.84 10.89 6.20
C PRO A 284 -9.69 10.58 5.23
N TYR A 285 -8.49 11.12 5.48
CA TYR A 285 -7.37 11.00 4.53
C TYR A 285 -7.00 9.54 4.21
N ILE A 286 -7.22 8.63 5.16
CA ILE A 286 -7.01 7.19 5.01
C ILE A 286 -7.88 6.56 3.90
N LEU A 287 -8.99 7.19 3.51
CA LEU A 287 -9.91 6.73 2.46
C LEU A 287 -9.87 7.60 1.20
N ARG A 288 -9.07 8.68 1.17
CA ARG A 288 -9.05 9.58 0.00
C ARG A 288 -8.56 8.87 -1.25
N ASN A 289 -7.50 8.06 -1.15
CA ASN A 289 -6.98 7.36 -2.32
C ASN A 289 -7.98 6.35 -2.90
N THR A 290 -8.75 5.66 -2.06
CA THR A 290 -9.78 4.70 -2.49
C THR A 290 -10.94 5.41 -3.20
N VAL A 291 -11.32 6.60 -2.74
CA VAL A 291 -12.37 7.40 -3.38
C VAL A 291 -11.86 8.08 -4.67
N THR A 292 -10.65 8.64 -4.66
CA THR A 292 -10.07 9.39 -5.80
C THR A 292 -9.61 8.49 -6.94
N ALA A 293 -8.96 7.36 -6.66
CA ALA A 293 -8.56 6.41 -7.71
C ALA A 293 -9.78 5.91 -8.51
N ALA A 294 -10.91 5.75 -7.82
CA ALA A 294 -12.16 5.28 -8.37
C ALA A 294 -12.97 6.36 -9.13
N GLN A 295 -12.61 7.64 -8.98
CA GLN A 295 -13.11 8.73 -9.83
C GLN A 295 -12.40 8.74 -11.20
N GLN A 296 -11.11 8.43 -11.24
CA GLN A 296 -10.29 8.50 -12.47
C GLN A 296 -10.57 7.36 -13.46
N GLU A 297 -10.91 6.16 -12.99
CA GLU A 297 -11.29 5.02 -13.85
C GLU A 297 -12.62 5.23 -14.60
N PHE A 298 -13.45 6.17 -14.17
CA PHE A 298 -14.78 6.39 -14.73
C PHE A 298 -14.85 7.63 -15.65
N THR A 299 -14.00 8.64 -15.45
CA THR A 299 -13.83 9.73 -16.42
C THR A 299 -13.12 9.30 -17.71
N ALA A 300 -12.56 8.10 -17.74
CA ALA A 300 -11.90 7.49 -18.90
C ALA A 300 -12.80 6.49 -19.65
N ALA A 301 -14.04 6.27 -19.19
CA ALA A 301 -15.06 5.40 -19.79
C ALA A 301 -16.21 6.26 -20.36
#